data_AF-A0A2W2G8E8-F1
#
_entry.id   AF-A0A2W2G8E8-F1
#
_cell.length_a   1.000
_cell.length_b   1.000
_cell.length_c   1.000
_cell.angle_alpha   90.00
_cell.angle_beta   90.00
_cell.angle_gamma   90.00
#
_symmetry.space_group_name_H-M   'P 1'
#
loop_
_entity.id
_entity.type
_entity.pdbx_description
1 polymer ?
#
loop_
_entity_poly.entity_id
_entity_poly.type
_entity_poly.pdbx_seq_one_letter_code
_entity_poly.pdbx_strand_id
1 'polypeptide(L)'
;MDIGIGLPGHVPWTDGRTLVEWARRAEARGFSTLSVSDRLVWNTPEPLIALAAAAGATSRIRLLTSVLIGPLRANHALFAKAVTTLDQVAGPGRLRLGLAPGLRDDDFAHGEVDYPTRGREFDRLLDRLAAVVSGGDPVGPPPATAGGPPLLFGGGSAAALRRITTHGTGWIAGDATPSAPARTTRWSGLSARTTPSPARSTPGTGCPSPTPARRTSPRRWPNSPGSAAMS
;
A
#
# COMPACT_ATOMS: atom_id res chain seq x y z
N MET A 1 -6.45 -21.92 1.35
CA MET A 1 -6.37 -21.15 0.10
C MET A 1 -7.31 -19.97 0.26
N ASP A 2 -6.81 -18.76 0.00
CA ASP A 2 -7.59 -17.51 0.13
C ASP A 2 -8.14 -17.12 -1.25
N ILE A 3 -9.42 -16.78 -1.33
CA ILE A 3 -10.12 -16.43 -2.59
C ILE A 3 -10.53 -14.95 -2.53
N GLY A 4 -9.97 -14.15 -3.43
CA GLY A 4 -10.30 -12.73 -3.60
C GLY A 4 -11.20 -12.46 -4.80
N ILE A 5 -11.69 -11.23 -4.90
CA ILE A 5 -12.52 -10.74 -6.01
C ILE A 5 -12.15 -9.30 -6.37
N GLY A 6 -12.15 -8.98 -7.66
CA GLY A 6 -11.92 -7.61 -8.12
C GLY A 6 -13.12 -6.69 -7.87
N LEU A 7 -12.85 -5.40 -7.63
CA LEU A 7 -13.86 -4.36 -7.77
C LEU A 7 -14.27 -4.24 -9.25
N PRO A 8 -15.54 -3.90 -9.54
CA PRO A 8 -16.07 -3.77 -10.90
C PRO A 8 -15.53 -2.53 -11.65
N GLY A 9 -14.32 -2.08 -11.34
CA GLY A 9 -13.74 -0.84 -11.86
C GLY A 9 -13.42 -0.85 -13.35
N HIS A 10 -13.30 -2.03 -13.99
CA HIS A 10 -13.04 -2.16 -15.41
C HIS A 10 -14.31 -2.42 -16.23
N VAL A 11 -15.48 -2.47 -15.58
CA VAL A 11 -16.77 -2.72 -16.22
C VAL A 11 -17.35 -1.36 -16.64
N PRO A 12 -17.50 -1.10 -17.96
CA PRO A 12 -18.10 0.15 -18.43
C PRO A 12 -19.46 0.39 -17.79
N TRP A 13 -19.79 1.67 -17.52
CA TRP A 13 -21.09 2.11 -16.99
C TRP A 13 -21.41 1.75 -15.53
N THR A 14 -20.43 1.25 -14.77
CA THR A 14 -20.61 1.00 -13.33
C THR A 14 -20.65 2.32 -12.56
N ASP A 15 -21.78 2.61 -11.89
CA ASP A 15 -21.88 3.73 -10.96
C ASP A 15 -20.84 3.60 -9.84
N GLY A 16 -20.12 4.68 -9.52
CA GLY A 16 -19.11 4.71 -8.46
C GLY A 16 -19.63 4.24 -7.10
N ARG A 17 -20.93 4.43 -6.80
CA ARG A 17 -21.54 3.90 -5.56
C ARG A 17 -21.63 2.38 -5.54
N THR A 18 -21.69 1.73 -6.70
CA THR A 18 -21.70 0.27 -6.82
C THR A 18 -20.42 -0.35 -6.26
N LEU A 19 -19.29 0.36 -6.30
CA LEU A 19 -18.02 -0.12 -5.71
C LEU A 19 -18.16 -0.38 -4.20
N VAL A 20 -18.85 0.53 -3.49
CA VAL A 20 -19.05 0.45 -2.05
C VAL A 20 -19.97 -0.72 -1.69
N GLU A 21 -21.08 -0.86 -2.42
CA GLU A 21 -22.01 -1.97 -2.21
C GLU A 21 -21.38 -3.32 -2.58
N TRP A 22 -20.60 -3.37 -3.65
CA TRP A 22 -19.82 -4.55 -4.03
C TRP A 22 -18.85 -4.96 -2.93
N ALA A 23 -18.12 -4.01 -2.34
CA ALA A 23 -17.19 -4.27 -1.26
C ALA A 23 -17.90 -4.91 -0.04
N ARG A 24 -19.03 -4.33 0.39
CA ARG A 24 -19.85 -4.89 1.48
C ARG A 24 -20.33 -6.30 1.17
N ARG A 25 -20.86 -6.51 -0.04
CA ARG A 25 -21.38 -7.81 -0.50
C ARG A 25 -20.30 -8.87 -0.59
N ALA A 26 -19.09 -8.50 -1.01
CA ALA A 26 -17.95 -9.39 -1.09
C ALA A 26 -17.49 -9.82 0.31
N GLU A 27 -17.37 -8.87 1.25
CA GLU A 27 -17.05 -9.19 2.65
C GLU A 27 -18.12 -10.11 3.29
N ALA A 28 -19.40 -9.79 3.11
CA ALA A 28 -20.50 -10.59 3.64
C ALA A 28 -20.54 -12.03 3.08
N ARG A 29 -20.02 -12.23 1.86
CA ARG A 29 -19.89 -13.55 1.21
C ARG A 29 -18.60 -14.29 1.56
N GLY A 30 -17.74 -13.71 2.38
CA GLY A 30 -16.52 -14.37 2.87
C GLY A 30 -15.34 -14.34 1.91
N PHE A 31 -15.33 -13.45 0.90
CA PHE A 31 -14.12 -13.23 0.10
C PHE A 31 -13.00 -12.69 0.99
N SER A 32 -11.78 -13.16 0.76
CA SER A 32 -10.62 -12.80 1.59
C SER A 32 -9.99 -11.47 1.19
N THR A 33 -10.19 -11.02 -0.06
CA THR A 33 -9.50 -9.84 -0.61
C THR A 33 -10.34 -9.17 -1.69
N LEU A 34 -10.39 -7.84 -1.66
CA LEU A 34 -10.84 -7.00 -2.75
C LEU A 34 -9.63 -6.45 -3.51
N SER A 35 -9.65 -6.53 -4.83
CA SER A 35 -8.58 -5.99 -5.66
C SER A 35 -9.04 -4.91 -6.63
N VAL A 36 -8.16 -3.97 -6.97
CA VAL A 36 -8.43 -2.92 -7.96
C VAL A 36 -7.21 -2.70 -8.86
N SER A 37 -7.44 -2.62 -10.17
CA SER A 37 -6.39 -2.40 -11.17
C SER A 37 -6.25 -0.91 -11.51
N ASP A 38 -5.06 -0.50 -11.94
CA ASP A 38 -4.73 0.88 -12.29
C ASP A 38 -4.53 1.07 -13.79
N ARG A 39 -5.15 2.12 -14.32
CA ARG A 39 -4.98 2.66 -15.67
C ARG A 39 -5.35 4.13 -15.61
N LEU A 40 -4.46 5.00 -16.10
CA LEU A 40 -4.73 6.44 -16.16
C LEU A 40 -5.66 6.76 -17.32
N VAL A 41 -5.39 6.15 -18.48
CA VAL A 41 -6.14 6.36 -19.72
C VAL A 41 -7.06 5.15 -19.96
N TRP A 42 -7.98 4.94 -19.03
CA TRP A 42 -9.07 3.97 -19.15
C TRP A 42 -10.22 4.34 -18.23
N ASN A 43 -11.42 3.79 -18.48
CA ASN A 43 -12.57 3.97 -17.60
C ASN A 43 -12.45 3.09 -16.35
N THR A 44 -11.48 3.40 -15.49
CA THR A 44 -11.25 2.76 -14.18
C THR A 44 -11.16 3.81 -13.07
N PRO A 45 -11.71 3.53 -11.88
CA PRO A 45 -11.59 4.45 -10.76
C PRO A 45 -10.12 4.53 -10.30
N GLU A 46 -9.75 5.68 -9.72
CA GLU A 46 -8.45 5.82 -9.08
C GLU A 46 -8.31 4.78 -7.95
N PRO A 47 -7.30 3.89 -7.98
CA PRO A 47 -7.21 2.75 -7.07
C PRO A 47 -7.18 3.08 -5.58
N LEU A 48 -6.42 4.10 -5.14
CA LEU A 48 -6.31 4.41 -3.71
C LEU A 48 -7.62 4.99 -3.16
N ILE A 49 -8.31 5.81 -3.95
CA ILE A 49 -9.65 6.35 -3.63
C ILE A 49 -10.67 5.21 -3.57
N ALA A 50 -10.66 4.30 -4.55
CA ALA A 50 -11.56 3.14 -4.56
C ALA A 50 -11.36 2.24 -3.34
N LEU A 51 -10.11 1.97 -2.97
CA LEU A 51 -9.79 1.20 -1.76
C LEU A 51 -10.11 1.96 -0.48
N ALA A 52 -9.96 3.29 -0.43
CA ALA A 52 -10.38 4.08 0.72
C ALA A 52 -11.89 3.99 0.97
N ALA A 53 -12.69 4.06 -0.11
CA ALA A 53 -14.14 3.87 -0.03
C ALA A 53 -14.50 2.46 0.44
N ALA A 54 -13.82 1.43 -0.09
CA ALA A 54 -14.01 0.05 0.34
C ALA A 54 -13.59 -0.16 1.81
N ALA A 55 -12.47 0.46 2.24
CA ALA A 55 -11.97 0.40 3.61
C ALA A 55 -12.99 0.95 4.61
N GLY A 56 -13.62 2.09 4.31
CA GLY A 56 -14.66 2.66 5.17
C GLY A 56 -15.97 1.85 5.20
N ALA A 57 -16.20 0.99 4.20
CA ALA A 57 -17.42 0.20 4.07
C ALA A 57 -17.28 -1.24 4.60
N THR A 58 -16.08 -1.67 5.00
CA THR A 58 -15.76 -3.06 5.34
C THR A 58 -14.79 -3.12 6.53
N SER A 59 -14.73 -4.24 7.23
CA SER A 59 -13.99 -4.35 8.51
C SER A 59 -12.91 -5.42 8.56
N ARG A 60 -12.96 -6.45 7.69
CA ARG A 60 -12.05 -7.59 7.68
C ARG A 60 -11.39 -7.85 6.34
N ILE A 61 -12.13 -7.69 5.24
CA ILE A 61 -11.65 -8.03 3.91
C ILE A 61 -10.36 -7.24 3.61
N ARG A 62 -9.37 -7.92 3.05
CA ARG A 62 -8.10 -7.30 2.67
C ARG A 62 -8.29 -6.47 1.42
N LEU A 63 -7.46 -5.45 1.25
CA LEU A 63 -7.54 -4.48 0.18
C LEU A 63 -6.22 -4.53 -0.60
N LEU A 64 -6.30 -4.71 -1.92
CA LEU A 64 -5.14 -4.93 -2.78
C LEU A 64 -5.21 -4.06 -4.04
N THR A 65 -4.12 -3.37 -4.36
CA THR A 65 -3.92 -2.87 -5.74
C THR A 65 -3.35 -3.98 -6.62
N SER A 66 -3.91 -4.22 -7.80
CA SER A 66 -3.55 -5.35 -8.70
C SER A 66 -3.53 -4.93 -10.18
N VAL A 67 -2.55 -4.18 -10.66
CA VAL A 67 -1.42 -3.55 -9.95
C VAL A 67 -1.48 -2.03 -10.13
N LEU A 68 -0.99 -1.28 -9.15
CA LEU A 68 -0.85 0.17 -9.18
C LEU A 68 0.36 0.58 -10.02
N ILE A 69 0.22 1.58 -10.89
CA ILE A 69 1.34 2.10 -11.68
C ILE A 69 2.10 3.12 -10.83
N GLY A 70 3.17 2.66 -10.18
CA GLY A 70 3.96 3.47 -9.25
C GLY A 70 4.48 4.77 -9.87
N PRO A 71 5.15 4.73 -11.03
CA PRO A 71 5.73 5.93 -11.64
C PRO A 71 4.76 7.08 -11.88
N LEU A 72 3.48 6.82 -12.13
CA LEU A 72 2.47 7.86 -12.35
C LEU A 72 2.11 8.63 -11.07
N ARG A 73 2.68 8.24 -9.92
CA ARG A 73 2.48 8.90 -8.62
C ARG A 73 3.62 9.89 -8.37
N ALA A 74 3.82 10.81 -9.32
CA ALA A 74 5.01 11.68 -9.41
C ALA A 74 5.36 12.42 -8.11
N ASN A 75 4.36 12.86 -7.33
CA ASN A 75 4.60 13.37 -5.99
C ASN A 75 4.75 12.22 -4.97
N HIS A 76 5.97 11.70 -4.85
CA HIS A 76 6.27 10.55 -3.98
C HIS A 76 5.95 10.81 -2.49
N ALA A 77 6.04 12.06 -2.03
CA ALA A 77 5.69 12.41 -0.65
C ALA A 77 4.17 12.34 -0.42
N LEU A 78 3.36 12.91 -1.32
CA LEU A 78 1.90 12.78 -1.24
C LEU A 78 1.45 11.33 -1.44
N PHE A 79 2.11 10.58 -2.31
CA PHE A 79 1.85 9.15 -2.48
C PHE A 79 2.10 8.38 -1.18
N ALA A 80 3.27 8.55 -0.55
CA ALA A 80 3.60 7.87 0.70
C ALA A 80 2.59 8.23 1.81
N LYS A 81 2.22 9.51 1.93
CA LYS A 81 1.17 9.98 2.84
C LYS A 81 -0.18 9.31 2.57
N ALA A 82 -0.59 9.23 1.30
CA ALA A 82 -1.85 8.60 0.93
C ALA A 82 -1.86 7.11 1.29
N VAL A 83 -0.75 6.41 1.05
CA VAL A 83 -0.58 5.00 1.41
C VAL A 83 -0.69 4.78 2.92
N THR A 84 0.07 5.52 3.73
CA THR A 84 0.05 5.33 5.18
C THR A 84 -1.28 5.78 5.80
N THR A 85 -1.92 6.81 5.24
CA THR A 85 -3.29 7.20 5.62
C THR A 85 -4.28 6.10 5.30
N LEU A 86 -4.22 5.51 4.10
CA LEU A 86 -5.10 4.42 3.72
C LEU A 86 -4.88 3.17 4.60
N ASP A 87 -3.64 2.87 4.97
CA ASP A 87 -3.32 1.79 5.90
C ASP A 87 -3.95 2.02 7.29
N GLN A 88 -3.95 3.27 7.78
CA GLN A 88 -4.66 3.66 9.00
C GLN A 88 -6.17 3.46 8.88
N VAL A 89 -6.78 3.92 7.78
CA VAL A 89 -8.24 3.81 7.55
C VAL A 89 -8.66 2.36 7.35
N ALA A 90 -7.87 1.57 6.63
CA ALA A 90 -8.13 0.15 6.43
C ALA A 90 -7.99 -0.63 7.75
N GLY A 91 -7.07 -0.21 8.60
CA GLY A 91 -6.71 -0.91 9.83
C GLY A 91 -5.56 -1.91 9.61
N PRO A 92 -4.85 -2.29 10.69
CA PRO A 92 -3.61 -3.06 10.60
C PRO A 92 -3.76 -4.36 9.79
N GLY A 93 -2.85 -4.55 8.83
CA GLY A 93 -2.73 -5.78 8.02
C GLY A 93 -3.76 -5.95 6.91
N ARG A 94 -4.67 -4.98 6.71
CA ARG A 94 -5.71 -5.06 5.67
C ARG A 94 -5.22 -4.56 4.32
N LEU A 95 -4.41 -3.51 4.27
CA LEU A 95 -3.87 -2.98 3.00
C LEU A 95 -2.67 -3.80 2.49
N ARG A 96 -2.66 -4.07 1.19
CA ARG A 96 -1.52 -4.61 0.42
C ARG A 96 -1.36 -3.77 -0.84
N LEU A 97 -0.13 -3.45 -1.21
CA LEU A 97 0.16 -2.68 -2.42
C LEU A 97 0.81 -3.56 -3.47
N GLY A 98 0.04 -3.96 -4.48
CA GLY A 98 0.62 -4.43 -5.74
C GLY A 98 1.09 -3.23 -6.56
N LEU A 99 2.37 -3.18 -6.89
CA LEU A 99 3.02 -2.10 -7.60
C LEU A 99 3.74 -2.62 -8.85
N ALA A 100 3.72 -1.82 -9.92
CA ALA A 100 4.43 -2.10 -11.15
C ALA A 100 4.93 -0.81 -11.81
N PRO A 101 5.95 -0.89 -12.68
CA PRO A 101 6.45 0.27 -13.42
C PRO A 101 5.51 0.75 -14.52
N GLY A 102 4.42 0.03 -14.84
CA GLY A 102 3.58 0.32 -16.00
C GLY A 102 4.20 -0.15 -17.33
N LEU A 103 3.34 -0.43 -18.30
CA LEU A 103 3.74 -1.04 -19.58
C LEU A 103 3.22 -0.32 -20.82
N ARG A 104 2.26 0.60 -20.68
CA ARG A 104 1.55 1.20 -21.81
C ARG A 104 1.90 2.67 -21.94
N ASP A 105 2.25 3.10 -23.14
CA ASP A 105 2.77 4.45 -23.38
C ASP A 105 1.68 5.52 -23.27
N ASP A 106 0.42 5.16 -23.54
CA ASP A 106 -0.75 6.04 -23.41
C ASP A 106 -0.90 6.60 -21.99
N ASP A 107 -0.76 5.75 -20.97
CA ASP A 107 -0.80 6.19 -19.57
C ASP A 107 0.32 7.19 -19.25
N PHE A 108 1.50 7.09 -19.88
CA PHE A 108 2.63 7.99 -19.63
C PHE A 108 2.56 9.28 -20.44
N ALA A 109 1.93 9.26 -21.62
CA ALA A 109 1.67 10.46 -22.40
C ALA A 109 0.82 11.50 -21.63
N HIS A 110 0.05 11.06 -20.63
CA HIS A 110 -0.77 11.91 -19.76
C HIS A 110 -0.27 11.97 -18.31
N GLY A 111 0.86 11.31 -17.99
CA GLY A 111 1.26 10.96 -16.63
C GLY A 111 2.32 11.84 -15.98
N GLU A 112 2.72 12.95 -16.63
CA GLU A 112 3.82 13.84 -16.20
C GLU A 112 5.17 13.13 -15.96
N VAL A 113 5.32 11.89 -16.44
CA VAL A 113 6.52 11.06 -16.27
C VAL A 113 6.90 10.45 -17.61
N ASP A 114 8.17 10.56 -17.98
CA ASP A 114 8.64 9.99 -19.24
C ASP A 114 8.67 8.46 -19.19
N TYR A 115 8.05 7.81 -20.17
CA TYR A 115 8.04 6.35 -20.28
C TYR A 115 9.44 5.71 -20.18
N PRO A 116 10.51 6.22 -20.84
CA PRO A 116 11.85 5.64 -20.73
C PRO A 116 12.44 5.69 -19.32
N THR A 117 12.03 6.67 -18.49
CA THR A 117 12.61 6.89 -17.15
C THR A 117 11.77 6.27 -16.02
N ARG A 118 10.56 5.77 -16.33
CA ARG A 118 9.59 5.21 -15.37
C ARG A 118 10.20 4.21 -14.38
N GLY A 119 11.16 3.39 -14.80
CA GLY A 119 11.81 2.42 -13.92
C GLY A 119 12.61 3.08 -12.78
N ARG A 120 13.29 4.19 -13.08
CA ARG A 120 14.04 4.98 -12.10
C ARG A 120 13.12 5.79 -11.21
N GLU A 121 12.05 6.37 -11.77
CA GLU A 121 11.04 7.05 -10.95
C GLU A 121 10.34 6.08 -10.00
N PHE A 122 10.10 4.84 -10.44
CA PHE A 122 9.58 3.81 -9.56
C PHE A 122 10.51 3.52 -8.38
N ASP A 123 11.81 3.41 -8.63
CA ASP A 123 12.80 3.16 -7.57
C ASP A 123 12.82 4.32 -6.55
N ARG A 124 12.79 5.58 -7.02
CA ARG A 124 12.70 6.77 -6.15
C ARG A 124 11.43 6.80 -5.30
N LEU A 125 10.31 6.38 -5.87
CA LEU A 125 9.06 6.25 -5.13
C LEU A 125 9.17 5.21 -4.02
N LEU A 126 9.76 4.05 -4.31
CA LEU A 126 9.94 2.98 -3.32
C LEU A 126 10.89 3.40 -2.19
N ASP A 127 11.98 4.08 -2.52
CA ASP A 127 12.91 4.63 -1.53
C ASP A 127 12.21 5.65 -0.62
N ARG A 128 11.41 6.54 -1.21
CA ARG A 128 10.65 7.54 -0.46
C ARG A 128 9.61 6.89 0.46
N LEU A 129 8.87 5.91 -0.05
CA LEU A 129 7.89 5.16 0.73
C LEU A 129 8.56 4.43 1.91
N ALA A 130 9.71 3.79 1.69
CA ALA A 130 10.46 3.11 2.74
C ALA A 130 10.97 4.08 3.82
N ALA A 131 11.44 5.28 3.43
CA ALA A 131 11.86 6.32 4.37
C ALA A 131 10.70 6.80 5.26
N VAL A 132 9.52 7.02 4.66
CA VAL A 132 8.30 7.39 5.40
C VAL A 132 7.84 6.29 6.35
N VAL A 133 7.76 5.05 5.86
CA VAL A 133 7.31 3.90 6.64
C VAL A 133 8.22 3.59 7.83
N SER A 134 9.53 3.79 7.68
CA SER A 134 10.51 3.61 8.76
C SER A 134 10.55 4.77 9.77
N GLY A 135 9.84 5.86 9.51
CA GLY A 135 9.88 7.08 10.32
C GLY A 135 11.14 7.92 10.12
N GLY A 136 11.97 7.60 9.12
CA GLY A 136 13.13 8.40 8.72
C GLY A 136 12.76 9.68 7.98
N ASP A 137 11.49 9.84 7.60
CA ASP A 137 10.94 11.03 6.97
C ASP A 137 9.66 11.50 7.70
N PRO A 138 9.47 12.82 7.93
CA PRO A 138 8.35 13.34 8.72
C PRO A 138 7.00 13.36 7.99
N VAL A 139 6.93 12.94 6.72
CA VAL A 139 5.66 12.80 6.02
C VAL A 139 4.77 11.77 6.74
N GLY A 140 3.62 12.21 7.24
CA GLY A 140 2.73 11.38 8.07
C GLY A 140 1.42 10.98 7.40
N PRO A 141 0.56 10.20 8.08
CA PRO A 141 0.78 9.56 9.40
C PRO A 141 1.76 8.36 9.30
N PRO A 142 2.26 7.81 10.43
CA PRO A 142 2.89 6.49 10.41
C PRO A 142 1.87 5.42 9.96
N PRO A 143 2.31 4.29 9.38
CA PRO A 143 1.40 3.20 9.05
C PRO A 143 0.79 2.57 10.31
N ALA A 144 -0.42 2.01 10.19
CA ALA A 144 -1.05 1.20 11.22
C ALA A 144 -0.46 -0.21 11.27
N THR A 145 -0.05 -0.73 10.11
CA THR A 145 0.66 -1.99 9.96
C THR A 145 2.13 -1.78 10.31
N ALA A 146 2.66 -2.57 11.26
CA ALA A 146 4.07 -2.52 11.63
C ALA A 146 4.96 -2.81 10.40
N GLY A 147 5.88 -1.89 10.09
CA GLY A 147 6.71 -1.97 8.88
C GLY A 147 6.00 -1.59 7.58
N GLY A 148 4.79 -1.03 7.66
CA GLY A 148 3.99 -0.60 6.51
C GLY A 148 3.16 -1.71 5.86
N PRO A 149 2.30 -1.36 4.90
CA PRO A 149 1.53 -2.34 4.14
C PRO A 149 2.47 -3.23 3.30
N PRO A 150 2.22 -4.56 3.21
CA PRO A 150 3.04 -5.44 2.39
C PRO A 150 3.07 -5.01 0.92
N LEU A 151 4.28 -4.97 0.35
CA LEU A 151 4.50 -4.61 -1.05
C LEU A 151 4.61 -5.88 -1.90
N LEU A 152 3.82 -5.94 -2.96
CA LEU A 152 3.85 -6.99 -3.96
C LEU A 152 4.25 -6.37 -5.30
N PHE A 153 5.10 -7.05 -6.07
CA PHE A 153 5.52 -6.53 -7.37
C PHE A 153 5.02 -7.38 -8.51
N GLY A 154 4.58 -6.73 -9.58
CA GLY A 154 4.24 -7.40 -10.84
C GLY A 154 5.44 -7.59 -11.78
N GLY A 155 5.35 -8.59 -12.66
CA GLY A 155 6.30 -8.82 -13.76
C GLY A 155 7.49 -9.71 -13.39
N GLY A 156 8.29 -10.08 -14.40
CA GLY A 156 9.39 -11.06 -14.26
C GLY A 156 10.76 -10.55 -14.72
N SER A 157 10.98 -9.25 -14.79
CA SER A 157 12.27 -8.67 -15.16
C SER A 157 13.27 -8.73 -14.00
N ALA A 158 14.58 -8.64 -14.29
CA ALA A 158 15.61 -8.57 -13.25
C ALA A 158 15.39 -7.38 -12.28
N ALA A 159 14.89 -6.24 -12.79
CA ALA A 159 14.53 -5.10 -11.95
C ALA A 159 13.32 -5.38 -11.04
N ALA A 160 12.31 -6.12 -11.53
CA ALA A 160 11.18 -6.53 -10.70
C ALA A 160 11.64 -7.49 -9.58
N LEU A 161 12.49 -8.46 -9.91
CA LEU A 161 13.09 -9.37 -8.91
C LEU A 161 13.90 -8.60 -7.87
N ARG A 162 14.76 -7.67 -8.29
CA ARG A 162 15.50 -6.80 -7.36
C ARG A 162 14.56 -6.10 -6.38
N ARG A 163 13.48 -5.48 -6.87
CA ARG A 163 12.50 -4.79 -6.01
C ARG A 163 11.81 -5.73 -5.03
N ILE A 164 11.44 -6.93 -5.45
CA ILE A 164 10.88 -7.97 -4.56
C ILE A 164 11.84 -8.25 -3.41
N THR A 165 13.13 -8.35 -3.71
CA THR A 165 14.14 -8.75 -2.73
C THR A 165 14.62 -7.62 -1.83
N THR A 166 14.48 -6.37 -2.27
CA THR A 166 14.92 -5.18 -1.53
C THR A 166 13.79 -4.50 -0.76
N HIS A 167 12.59 -4.42 -1.34
CA HIS A 167 11.44 -3.71 -0.75
C HIS A 167 10.21 -4.61 -0.54
N GLY A 168 10.15 -5.76 -1.20
CA GLY A 168 8.93 -6.55 -1.33
C GLY A 168 8.72 -7.60 -0.27
N THR A 169 7.46 -8.01 -0.15
CA THR A 169 7.03 -9.18 0.62
C THR A 169 6.52 -10.30 -0.31
N GLY A 170 6.30 -10.02 -1.60
CA GLY A 170 5.84 -11.03 -2.55
C GLY A 170 5.71 -10.55 -3.99
N TRP A 171 5.03 -11.37 -4.79
CA TRP A 171 4.90 -11.22 -6.24
C TRP A 171 3.44 -11.35 -6.65
N ILE A 172 3.02 -10.56 -7.65
CA ILE A 172 1.71 -10.71 -8.32
C ILE A 172 1.98 -11.21 -9.74
N ALA A 173 1.52 -12.43 -10.00
CA ALA A 173 1.47 -12.96 -11.36
C ALA A 173 0.37 -12.22 -12.14
N GLY A 174 0.64 -11.87 -13.39
CA GLY A 174 -0.41 -11.50 -14.34
C GLY A 174 -1.21 -12.74 -14.77
N ASP A 175 -1.91 -12.65 -15.89
CA ASP A 175 -2.61 -13.78 -16.50
C ASP A 175 -1.61 -14.88 -16.90
N ALA A 176 -1.24 -15.71 -15.93
CA ALA A 176 -0.44 -16.90 -16.12
C ALA A 176 -1.42 -18.04 -16.31
N THR A 177 -1.65 -18.46 -17.56
CA THR A 177 -2.24 -19.77 -17.82
C THR A 177 -1.37 -20.82 -17.11
N PRO A 178 -1.95 -21.78 -16.36
CA PRO A 178 -1.19 -22.82 -15.67
C PRO A 178 -0.26 -23.64 -16.59
N SER A 179 -0.58 -23.64 -17.90
CA SER A 179 0.16 -24.32 -18.97
C SER A 179 1.08 -23.41 -19.78
N ALA A 180 1.05 -22.08 -19.60
CA ALA A 180 2.12 -21.27 -20.17
C ALA A 180 3.41 -21.71 -19.49
N PRO A 181 4.50 -21.95 -20.24
CA PRO A 181 5.79 -22.12 -19.58
C PRO A 181 5.92 -20.88 -18.72
N ALA A 182 5.93 -21.07 -17.40
CA ALA A 182 6.36 -20.02 -16.49
C ALA A 182 7.59 -19.44 -17.18
N ARG A 183 7.63 -18.13 -17.43
CA ARG A 183 8.91 -17.54 -17.85
C ARG A 183 9.83 -17.84 -16.68
N THR A 184 10.55 -18.96 -16.78
CA THR A 184 11.31 -19.57 -15.71
C THR A 184 12.54 -18.70 -15.60
N THR A 185 12.38 -17.52 -15.01
CA THR A 185 13.52 -16.87 -14.40
C THR A 185 13.98 -17.85 -13.35
N ARG A 186 15.14 -18.47 -13.56
CA ARG A 186 15.67 -19.52 -12.71
C ARG A 186 15.86 -18.93 -11.30
N TRP A 187 14.95 -19.23 -10.38
CA TRP A 187 14.95 -18.77 -8.98
C TRP A 187 15.97 -19.55 -8.13
N SER A 188 17.18 -19.77 -8.63
CA SER A 188 18.25 -20.40 -7.86
C SER A 188 19.13 -19.31 -7.25
N GLY A 189 18.86 -18.92 -6.00
CA GLY A 189 19.80 -18.07 -5.23
C GLY A 189 19.22 -17.16 -4.14
N LEU A 190 17.89 -17.05 -4.01
CA LEU A 190 17.27 -16.18 -3.01
C LEU A 190 16.91 -16.97 -1.75
N SER A 191 17.90 -17.16 -0.85
CA SER A 191 17.55 -17.47 0.53
C SER A 191 16.98 -16.20 1.17
N ALA A 192 15.76 -16.30 1.69
CA ALA A 192 15.22 -15.27 2.55
C ALA A 192 16.15 -15.16 3.78
N ARG A 193 16.66 -13.96 4.06
CA ARG A 193 17.15 -13.66 5.41
C ARG A 193 15.93 -13.64 6.32
N THR A 194 15.64 -14.78 6.93
CA THR A 194 14.69 -14.89 8.03
C THR A 194 15.25 -14.05 9.18
N THR A 195 14.59 -12.92 9.48
CA THR A 195 14.82 -12.23 10.75
C THR A 195 14.51 -13.21 11.88
N PRO A 196 15.41 -13.44 12.86
CA PRO A 196 15.11 -14.37 13.93
C PRO A 196 13.92 -13.88 14.75
N SER A 197 12.95 -14.76 14.98
CA SER A 197 11.88 -14.57 15.95
C SER A 197 12.51 -14.31 17.34
N PRO A 198 12.00 -13.35 18.14
CA PRO A 198 12.44 -13.25 19.53
C PRO A 198 11.96 -14.51 20.27
N ALA A 199 12.91 -15.21 20.88
CA ALA A 199 12.63 -16.40 21.69
C ALA A 199 11.77 -16.02 22.90
N ARG A 200 10.77 -16.86 23.19
CA ARG A 200 9.83 -16.69 24.29
C ARG A 200 10.40 -17.35 25.56
N SER A 201 10.69 -16.50 26.54
CA SER A 201 10.61 -16.65 28.01
C SER A 201 11.36 -17.74 28.78
N THR A 202 11.97 -17.32 29.89
CA THR A 202 11.62 -17.81 31.25
C THR A 202 11.74 -16.67 32.29
N PRO A 203 11.02 -16.74 33.42
CA PRO A 203 10.89 -15.64 34.38
C PRO A 203 12.03 -15.63 35.39
N GLY A 204 12.78 -14.52 35.45
CA GLY A 204 13.80 -14.25 36.46
C GLY A 204 13.35 -13.13 37.39
N THR A 205 13.24 -13.46 38.66
CA THR A 205 12.98 -12.60 39.83
C THR A 205 13.88 -11.37 39.91
N GLY A 206 13.29 -10.21 40.24
CA GLY A 206 14.02 -9.06 40.79
C GLY A 206 13.57 -7.70 40.25
N CYS A 207 12.50 -7.14 40.83
CA CYS A 207 12.15 -5.74 40.65
C CYS A 207 12.73 -4.91 41.81
N PRO A 208 13.57 -3.89 41.56
CA PRO A 208 13.63 -2.72 42.41
C PRO A 208 12.71 -1.64 41.86
N SER A 209 11.88 -1.08 42.74
CA SER A 209 10.92 0.00 42.48
C SER A 209 11.59 1.31 42.05
N PRO A 210 11.02 2.08 41.09
CA PRO A 210 11.52 3.41 40.75
C PRO A 210 10.88 4.51 41.61
N THR A 211 11.75 5.36 42.15
CA THR A 211 11.47 6.65 42.80
C THR A 211 10.74 7.62 41.83
N PRO A 212 9.75 8.42 42.28
CA PRO A 212 8.90 9.18 41.37
C PRO A 212 9.60 10.41 40.78
N ALA A 213 9.61 10.49 39.44
CA ALA A 213 10.06 11.66 38.70
C ALA A 213 9.02 12.79 38.73
N ARG A 214 9.54 14.01 38.84
CA ARG A 214 8.85 15.27 39.10
C ARG A 214 7.94 15.66 37.93
N ARG A 215 6.68 15.93 38.26
CA ARG A 215 5.59 16.33 37.36
C ARG A 215 5.86 17.71 36.75
N THR A 216 6.16 17.78 35.46
CA THR A 216 6.15 19.04 34.68
C THR A 216 4.81 19.17 33.97
N SER A 217 4.18 20.32 34.10
CA SER A 217 2.86 20.65 33.57
C SER A 217 2.85 20.77 32.04
N PRO A 218 1.73 20.46 31.36
CA PRO A 218 1.61 20.68 29.93
C PRO A 218 1.46 22.17 29.62
N ARG A 219 2.26 22.66 28.66
CA ARG A 219 2.15 23.99 28.06
C ARG A 219 0.79 24.11 27.36
N ARG A 220 0.01 25.12 27.74
CA ARG A 220 -1.17 25.60 26.99
C ARG A 220 -0.73 26.17 25.65
N TRP A 221 -1.35 25.73 24.57
CA TRP A 221 -1.34 26.42 23.29
C TRP A 221 -2.30 27.63 23.37
N PRO A 222 -1.91 28.83 22.92
CA PRO A 222 -2.81 29.97 22.89
C PRO A 222 -3.86 29.82 21.78
N ASN A 223 -5.11 30.08 22.16
CA ASN A 223 -6.28 30.14 21.29
C ASN A 223 -6.11 31.15 20.16
N SER A 224 -6.60 30.79 18.97
CA SER A 224 -6.90 31.70 17.87
C SER A 224 -7.94 32.76 18.28
N PRO A 225 -7.78 34.04 17.93
CA PRO A 225 -8.91 34.89 17.58
C PRO A 225 -9.23 34.63 16.10
N GLY A 226 -10.46 34.50 15.64
CA GLY A 226 -11.66 35.20 16.06
C GLY A 226 -12.31 35.65 14.75
N SER A 227 -13.54 35.20 14.53
CA SER A 227 -14.42 35.62 13.45
C SER A 227 -14.44 37.14 13.31
N ALA A 228 -14.26 37.65 12.08
CA ALA A 228 -14.74 38.96 11.67
C ALA A 228 -15.49 38.78 10.35
N ALA A 229 -16.80 38.94 10.45
CA ALA A 229 -17.70 39.15 9.33
C ALA A 229 -17.55 40.59 8.79
N MET A 230 -18.14 40.81 7.61
CA MET A 230 -18.48 42.08 6.95
C MET A 230 -17.37 42.75 6.12
N SER A 231 -17.36 42.53 4.81
CA SER A 231 -18.08 43.34 3.79
C SER A 231 -17.72 42.87 2.39
#